data_AF-A0AAE2ZIH7-F1
#
_entry.id   AF-A0AAE2ZIH7-F1
#
_cell.length_a   1.000
_cell.length_b   1.000
_cell.length_c   1.000
_cell.angle_alpha   90.00
_cell.angle_beta   90.00
_cell.angle_gamma   90.00
#
_symmetry.space_group_name_H-M   'P 1'
#
loop_
_entity.id
_entity.type
_entity.pdbx_description
1 polymer ?
#
loop_
_entity_poly.entity_id
_entity_poly.type
_entity_poly.pdbx_seq_one_letter_code
_entity_poly.pdbx_strand_id
1 'polypeptide(L)'
;NKTGLSNDLHCIVSCCSKTGYVLSITTNWNDQELSLESIYKSQNIPAESINLLEENTIEKIYKKYESFHKRHSFDHIHYTSDNVSKHIIEPVVAGHSHFKTLEILLAPNVKHHFIHHEVYIRGAVLTAYGNAIRNEKCDVFYVISNENRDGIQYKHTGSYKVGWWKNVWHEYKDINGEGYKYICNLTSSKNNQPYEYLKLNPSLKYSEEFIKTFLYFFPSKRINSLSPKILVKILSLFSKYYNYCCIPPNETLTAAQRIGVAKQQYDLSMILNVDLYSDSEE
;
A
#
# COMPACT_ATOMS: atom_id res chain seq x y z
N ASN A 1 19.17 8.05 17.07
CA ASN A 1 17.98 8.67 17.66
C ASN A 1 18.09 8.58 19.20
N LYS A 2 17.84 9.67 19.97
CA LYS A 2 18.07 9.72 21.43
C LYS A 2 17.13 8.81 22.25
N THR A 3 16.16 8.16 21.60
CA THR A 3 15.17 7.27 22.24
C THR A 3 15.51 5.78 22.14
N GLY A 4 16.61 5.39 21.48
CA GLY A 4 17.01 3.98 21.31
C GLY A 4 16.16 3.17 20.32
N LEU A 5 15.17 3.78 19.66
CA LEU A 5 14.31 3.13 18.67
C LEU A 5 14.86 3.32 17.25
N SER A 6 14.97 2.24 16.48
CA SER A 6 15.17 2.31 15.02
C SER A 6 13.88 2.80 14.34
N ASN A 7 14.00 3.41 13.16
CA ASN A 7 12.84 3.85 12.36
C ASN A 7 12.39 2.78 11.36
N ASP A 8 12.57 1.51 11.71
CA ASP A 8 12.04 0.40 10.95
C ASP A 8 10.55 0.26 11.33
N LEU A 9 9.73 1.12 10.74
CA LEU A 9 8.27 1.08 10.88
C LEU A 9 7.66 0.36 9.69
N HIS A 10 6.63 -0.42 9.95
CA HIS A 10 5.80 -0.98 8.90
C HIS A 10 4.76 0.07 8.46
N CYS A 11 4.63 0.30 7.16
CA CYS A 11 3.78 1.35 6.60
C CYS A 11 2.91 0.82 5.45
N ILE A 12 1.64 1.22 5.44
CA ILE A 12 0.68 0.92 4.38
C ILE A 12 0.22 2.24 3.77
N VAL A 13 0.32 2.36 2.45
CA VAL A 13 -0.10 3.53 1.68
C VAL A 13 -1.15 3.10 0.66
N SER A 14 -2.31 3.75 0.70
CA SER A 14 -3.36 3.57 -0.30
C SER A 14 -3.56 4.84 -1.11
N CYS A 15 -3.46 4.71 -2.43
CA CYS A 15 -3.70 5.78 -3.38
C CYS A 15 -4.90 5.45 -4.28
N CYS A 16 -5.57 6.49 -4.79
CA CYS A 16 -6.53 6.31 -5.88
C CYS A 16 -5.76 5.86 -7.13
N SER A 17 -6.09 4.68 -7.67
CA SER A 17 -5.40 4.10 -8.83
C SER A 17 -5.52 4.90 -10.12
N LYS A 18 -6.47 5.84 -10.20
CA LYS A 18 -6.69 6.68 -11.39
C LYS A 18 -6.00 8.04 -11.33
N THR A 19 -5.79 8.55 -10.12
CA THR A 19 -5.38 9.95 -9.91
C THR A 19 -4.13 10.07 -9.07
N GLY A 20 -3.67 8.98 -8.44
CA GLY A 20 -2.54 8.99 -7.52
C GLY A 20 -2.76 9.76 -6.23
N TYR A 21 -3.99 10.19 -5.95
CA TYR A 21 -4.32 10.87 -4.69
C TYR A 21 -4.12 9.91 -3.53
N VAL A 22 -3.26 10.28 -2.58
CA VAL A 22 -3.02 9.50 -1.37
C VAL A 22 -4.24 9.61 -0.47
N LEU A 23 -4.94 8.49 -0.28
CA LEU A 23 -6.19 8.40 0.47
C LEU A 23 -5.94 8.12 1.95
N SER A 24 -4.97 7.27 2.26
CA SER A 24 -4.63 6.93 3.63
C SER A 24 -3.18 6.46 3.73
N ILE A 25 -2.54 6.78 4.85
CA ILE A 25 -1.24 6.26 5.26
C ILE A 25 -1.41 5.76 6.69
N THR A 26 -0.97 4.52 6.96
CA THR A 26 -0.98 3.96 8.30
C THR A 26 0.37 3.33 8.59
N THR A 27 0.99 3.75 9.69
CA THR A 27 2.15 3.06 10.23
C THR A 27 1.72 2.17 11.39
N ASN A 28 2.58 1.23 11.77
CA ASN A 28 2.38 0.43 12.97
C ASN A 28 2.91 1.10 14.25
N TRP A 29 3.08 2.43 14.25
CA TRP A 29 3.49 3.19 15.43
C TRP A 29 2.30 3.91 16.07
N ASN A 30 2.28 3.96 17.39
CA ASN A 30 1.27 4.64 18.21
C ASN A 30 1.90 5.61 19.21
N ASP A 31 1.29 6.79 19.41
CA ASP A 31 1.80 7.78 20.37
C ASP A 31 1.55 7.34 21.82
N GLN A 32 0.49 6.57 22.05
CA GLN A 32 0.19 5.98 23.36
C GLN A 32 0.95 4.68 23.57
N GLU A 33 1.34 4.43 24.81
CA GLU A 33 1.91 3.15 25.22
C GLU A 33 0.85 2.05 25.13
N LEU A 34 1.26 0.92 24.59
CA LEU A 34 0.43 -0.26 24.37
C LEU A 34 0.50 -1.19 25.58
N SER A 35 -0.58 -1.97 25.78
CA SER A 35 -0.53 -3.10 26.71
C SER A 35 0.46 -4.16 26.23
N LEU A 36 0.98 -5.00 27.14
CA LEU A 36 1.97 -6.03 26.83
C LEU A 36 1.49 -7.06 25.78
N GLU A 37 0.18 -7.24 25.66
CA GLU A 37 -0.47 -8.13 24.71
C GLU A 37 -0.55 -7.52 23.30
N SER A 38 -0.49 -6.19 23.20
CA SER A 38 -0.67 -5.44 21.95
C SER A 38 0.65 -5.02 21.29
N ILE A 39 1.77 -5.17 22.00
CA ILE A 39 3.11 -4.86 21.51
C ILE A 39 3.51 -5.88 20.45
N TYR A 40 4.08 -5.40 19.34
CA TYR A 40 4.71 -6.22 18.32
C TYR A 40 5.85 -7.06 18.90
N LYS A 41 5.79 -8.39 18.74
CA LYS A 41 6.79 -9.32 19.28
C LYS A 41 7.60 -9.95 18.16
N SER A 42 8.74 -9.34 17.80
CA SER A 42 9.69 -9.90 16.82
C SER A 42 11.02 -10.34 17.39
N GLN A 43 11.20 -10.28 18.71
CA GLN A 43 12.48 -10.63 19.33
C GLN A 43 12.92 -12.04 18.92
N ASN A 44 14.15 -12.14 18.43
CA ASN A 44 14.80 -13.39 18.01
C ASN A 44 14.19 -14.09 16.78
N ILE A 45 13.33 -13.40 16.01
CA ILE A 45 12.85 -13.90 14.72
C ILE A 45 13.44 -13.01 13.62
N PRO A 46 14.24 -13.57 12.69
CA PRO A 46 14.78 -12.79 11.57
C PRO A 46 13.65 -12.15 10.76
N ALA A 47 13.87 -10.91 10.31
CA ALA A 47 12.97 -10.28 9.35
C ALA A 47 12.88 -11.15 8.09
N GLU A 48 11.68 -11.25 7.52
CA GLU A 48 11.43 -11.94 6.27
C GLU A 48 12.22 -11.27 5.15
N SER A 49 13.32 -11.90 4.73
CA SER A 49 14.06 -11.48 3.55
C SER A 49 13.49 -12.19 2.33
N ILE A 50 12.95 -11.42 1.39
CA ILE A 50 12.69 -11.91 0.04
C ILE A 50 13.87 -11.41 -0.79
N ASN A 51 14.78 -12.31 -1.13
CA ASN A 51 15.91 -11.97 -1.98
C ASN A 51 15.39 -11.80 -3.42
N LEU A 52 15.14 -10.57 -3.84
CA LEU A 52 14.39 -10.23 -5.06
C LEU A 52 15.27 -10.13 -6.33
N LEU A 53 16.58 -10.31 -6.20
CA LEU A 53 17.56 -9.83 -7.18
C LEU A 53 17.71 -10.70 -8.44
N GLU A 54 17.23 -11.95 -8.47
CA GLU A 54 17.61 -12.89 -9.55
C GLU A 54 16.48 -13.80 -10.07
N GLU A 55 15.22 -13.53 -9.75
CA GLU A 55 14.12 -14.46 -10.05
C GLU A 55 13.11 -13.92 -11.07
N ASN A 56 12.57 -14.83 -11.90
CA ASN A 56 11.41 -14.52 -12.74
C ASN A 56 10.18 -14.20 -11.85
N THR A 57 9.25 -13.38 -12.35
CA THR A 57 8.16 -12.84 -11.51
C THR A 57 7.21 -13.93 -10.97
N ILE A 58 7.02 -15.02 -11.71
CA ILE A 58 6.16 -16.12 -11.26
C ILE A 58 6.80 -16.93 -10.12
N GLU A 59 8.11 -17.17 -10.14
CA GLU A 59 8.85 -17.78 -9.03
C GLU A 59 8.75 -16.93 -7.76
N LYS A 60 8.82 -15.59 -7.89
CA LYS A 60 8.58 -14.68 -6.75
C LYS A 60 7.20 -14.88 -6.13
N ILE A 61 6.17 -15.11 -6.95
CA ILE A 61 4.83 -15.43 -6.45
C ILE A 61 4.85 -16.76 -5.68
N TYR A 62 5.42 -17.83 -6.25
CA TYR A 62 5.55 -19.12 -5.57
C TYR A 62 6.30 -19.01 -4.23
N LYS A 63 7.48 -18.37 -4.21
CA LYS A 63 8.26 -18.19 -2.98
C LYS A 63 7.54 -17.35 -1.94
N LYS A 64 6.73 -16.36 -2.37
CA LYS A 64 5.90 -15.59 -1.45
C LYS A 64 4.84 -16.48 -0.78
N TYR A 65 4.20 -17.40 -1.50
CA TYR A 65 3.31 -18.40 -0.86
C TYR A 65 4.06 -19.30 0.12
N GLU A 66 5.25 -19.80 -0.24
CA GLU A 66 6.08 -20.60 0.66
C GLU A 66 6.48 -19.82 1.92
N SER A 67 6.74 -18.51 1.79
CA SER A 67 7.04 -17.66 2.95
C SER A 67 5.87 -17.57 3.92
N PHE A 68 4.63 -17.52 3.43
CA PHE A 68 3.44 -17.49 4.28
C PHE A 68 3.31 -18.78 5.11
N HIS A 69 3.66 -19.93 4.55
CA HIS A 69 3.63 -21.22 5.25
C HIS A 69 4.67 -21.34 6.35
N LYS A 70 5.78 -20.59 6.25
CA LYS A 70 6.85 -20.59 7.26
C LYS A 70 6.52 -19.73 8.47
N ARG A 71 5.48 -18.89 8.40
CA ARG A 71 5.06 -18.05 9.53
C ARG A 71 4.35 -18.88 10.59
N HIS A 72 4.49 -18.47 11.85
CA HIS A 72 3.73 -19.05 12.96
C HIS A 72 2.21 -18.87 12.78
N SER A 73 1.80 -17.72 12.26
CA SER A 73 0.45 -17.42 11.80
C SER A 73 0.56 -16.68 10.47
N PHE A 74 -0.33 -16.95 9.52
CA PHE A 74 -0.30 -16.31 8.21
C PHE A 74 -0.21 -14.79 8.31
N ASP A 75 -0.93 -14.20 9.27
CA ASP A 75 -1.02 -12.76 9.44
C ASP A 75 0.18 -12.13 10.17
N HIS A 76 1.06 -12.94 10.77
CA HIS A 76 2.21 -12.46 11.53
C HIS A 76 3.43 -12.31 10.62
N ILE A 77 3.56 -11.12 10.03
CA ILE A 77 4.75 -10.74 9.25
C ILE A 77 5.87 -10.26 10.17
N HIS A 78 7.07 -10.82 10.00
CA HIS A 78 8.27 -10.34 10.67
C HIS A 78 9.04 -9.40 9.76
N TYR A 79 8.95 -8.09 10.00
CA TYR A 79 9.53 -7.09 9.09
C TYR A 79 10.81 -6.42 9.63
N THR A 80 11.08 -6.59 10.93
CA THR A 80 12.29 -6.08 11.61
C THR A 80 12.61 -6.94 12.82
N SER A 81 13.91 -7.16 13.05
CA SER A 81 14.47 -7.76 14.27
C SER A 81 14.77 -6.72 15.36
N ASP A 82 14.80 -5.43 15.00
CA ASP A 82 15.47 -4.39 15.78
C ASP A 82 14.49 -3.46 16.49
N ASN A 83 13.23 -3.41 16.03
CA ASN A 83 12.23 -2.47 16.54
C ASN A 83 11.18 -3.16 17.41
N VAL A 84 11.51 -3.37 18.69
CA VAL A 84 10.56 -3.82 19.71
C VAL A 84 10.36 -2.72 20.73
N SER A 85 9.16 -2.14 20.73
CA SER A 85 8.84 -0.96 21.51
C SER A 85 7.40 -1.03 22.00
N LYS A 86 7.15 -0.44 23.17
CA LYS A 86 5.80 -0.26 23.73
C LYS A 86 4.87 0.61 22.89
N HIS A 87 5.36 1.15 21.77
CA HIS A 87 4.62 1.99 20.84
C HIS A 87 4.40 1.34 19.47
N ILE A 88 4.85 0.10 19.26
CA ILE A 88 4.76 -0.58 17.97
C ILE A 88 3.70 -1.68 18.06
N ILE A 89 2.66 -1.58 17.23
CA ILE A 89 1.62 -2.60 17.10
C ILE A 89 2.00 -3.64 16.05
N GLU A 90 1.36 -4.80 16.13
CA GLU A 90 1.44 -5.83 15.10
C GLU A 90 0.97 -5.28 13.73
N PRO A 91 1.71 -5.53 12.62
CA PRO A 91 1.34 -5.06 11.28
C PRO A 91 -0.07 -5.46 10.82
N VAL A 92 -0.56 -6.64 11.22
CA VAL A 92 -1.93 -7.07 10.93
C VAL A 92 -2.96 -6.11 11.54
N VAL A 93 -2.76 -5.65 12.77
CA VAL A 93 -3.65 -4.68 13.44
C VAL A 93 -3.62 -3.34 12.71
N ALA A 94 -2.43 -2.88 12.31
CA ALA A 94 -2.29 -1.68 11.48
C ALA A 94 -3.04 -1.83 10.13
N GLY A 95 -2.96 -3.01 9.50
CA GLY A 95 -3.69 -3.33 8.28
C GLY A 95 -5.21 -3.24 8.45
N HIS A 96 -5.77 -3.87 9.48
CA HIS A 96 -7.21 -3.79 9.76
C HIS A 96 -7.66 -2.35 10.02
N SER A 97 -6.90 -1.58 10.81
CA SER A 97 -7.18 -0.17 11.05
C SER A 97 -7.15 0.66 9.76
N HIS A 98 -6.16 0.41 8.89
CA HIS A 98 -6.02 1.09 7.60
C HIS A 98 -7.25 0.91 6.72
N PHE A 99 -7.66 -0.35 6.49
CA PHE A 99 -8.81 -0.63 5.61
C PHE A 99 -10.14 -0.24 6.23
N LYS A 100 -10.28 -0.30 7.56
CA LYS A 100 -11.47 0.23 8.24
C LYS A 100 -11.58 1.75 8.08
N THR A 101 -10.46 2.46 8.20
CA THR A 101 -10.40 3.90 7.96
C THR A 101 -10.79 4.23 6.51
N LEU A 102 -10.26 3.49 5.53
CA LEU A 102 -10.65 3.68 4.13
C LEU A 102 -12.13 3.41 3.89
N GLU A 103 -12.70 2.37 4.50
CA GLU A 103 -14.13 2.06 4.40
C GLU A 103 -15.00 3.22 4.92
N ILE A 104 -14.58 3.84 6.03
CA ILE A 104 -15.27 5.01 6.61
C ILE A 104 -15.14 6.23 5.68
N LEU A 105 -13.93 6.52 5.19
CA LEU A 105 -13.65 7.70 4.37
C LEU A 105 -14.33 7.66 2.99
N LEU A 106 -14.44 6.48 2.39
CA LEU A 106 -14.91 6.33 1.01
C LEU A 106 -16.34 5.78 0.90
N ALA A 107 -16.90 5.34 2.04
CA ALA A 107 -18.13 4.53 2.11
C ALA A 107 -17.99 3.25 1.21
N PRO A 108 -18.99 2.37 1.06
CA PRO A 108 -18.85 1.11 0.32
C PRO A 108 -18.77 1.28 -1.22
N ASN A 109 -18.32 2.44 -1.69
CA ASN A 109 -18.30 2.85 -3.10
C ASN A 109 -17.05 2.36 -3.86
N VAL A 110 -16.06 1.81 -3.16
CA VAL A 110 -14.84 1.30 -3.80
C VAL A 110 -15.18 -0.01 -4.52
N LYS A 111 -15.18 0.03 -5.85
CA LYS A 111 -15.48 -1.15 -6.69
C LYS A 111 -14.33 -2.13 -6.80
N HIS A 112 -13.08 -1.63 -6.75
CA HIS A 112 -11.89 -2.45 -6.97
C HIS A 112 -10.78 -2.03 -6.01
N HIS A 113 -10.22 -3.00 -5.29
CA HIS A 113 -8.99 -2.85 -4.53
C HIS A 113 -7.86 -3.59 -5.22
N PHE A 114 -6.76 -2.88 -5.48
CA PHE A 114 -5.51 -3.46 -5.96
C PHE A 114 -4.53 -3.45 -4.80
N ILE A 115 -4.06 -4.64 -4.40
CA ILE A 115 -3.24 -4.81 -3.20
C ILE A 115 -1.94 -5.55 -3.51
N HIS A 116 -0.93 -5.29 -2.69
CA HIS A 116 0.33 -6.04 -2.73
C HIS A 116 0.09 -7.51 -2.36
N HIS A 117 0.96 -8.41 -2.84
CA HIS A 117 0.87 -9.85 -2.58
C HIS A 117 1.28 -10.18 -1.13
N GLU A 118 0.39 -9.88 -0.18
CA GLU A 118 0.61 -10.07 1.24
C GLU A 118 -0.70 -10.49 1.93
N VAL A 119 -0.64 -11.57 2.72
CA VAL A 119 -1.83 -12.27 3.21
C VAL A 119 -2.56 -11.48 4.30
N TYR A 120 -1.85 -10.78 5.20
CA TYR A 120 -2.52 -9.95 6.21
C TYR A 120 -3.23 -8.74 5.58
N ILE A 121 -2.69 -8.19 4.48
CA ILE A 121 -3.35 -7.13 3.69
C ILE A 121 -4.64 -7.66 3.07
N ARG A 122 -4.59 -8.88 2.51
CA ARG A 122 -5.80 -9.57 2.03
C ARG A 122 -6.82 -9.76 3.16
N GLY A 123 -6.40 -10.27 4.33
CA GLY A 123 -7.29 -10.44 5.47
C GLY A 123 -7.97 -9.13 5.88
N ALA A 124 -7.20 -8.05 5.97
CA ALA A 124 -7.69 -6.73 6.35
C ALA A 124 -8.73 -6.16 5.36
N VAL A 125 -8.45 -6.17 4.06
CA VAL A 125 -9.39 -5.66 3.04
C VAL A 125 -10.65 -6.51 2.93
N LEU A 126 -10.52 -7.85 2.97
CA LEU A 126 -11.67 -8.76 2.94
C LEU A 126 -12.57 -8.59 4.15
N THR A 127 -11.99 -8.27 5.31
CA THR A 127 -12.75 -8.01 6.55
C THR A 127 -13.49 -6.67 6.45
N ALA A 128 -12.80 -5.60 6.07
CA ALA A 128 -13.40 -4.27 5.98
C ALA A 128 -14.50 -4.20 4.89
N TYR A 129 -14.27 -4.77 3.71
CA TYR A 129 -15.19 -4.67 2.58
C TYR A 129 -16.05 -5.93 2.38
N GLY A 130 -16.08 -6.83 3.36
CA GLY A 130 -16.71 -8.15 3.23
C GLY A 130 -18.18 -8.10 2.83
N ASN A 131 -18.94 -7.09 3.28
CA ASN A 131 -20.33 -6.91 2.85
C ASN A 131 -20.44 -6.49 1.38
N ALA A 132 -19.61 -5.56 0.90
CA ALA A 132 -19.61 -5.16 -0.50
C ALA A 132 -19.19 -6.31 -1.42
N ILE A 133 -18.18 -7.09 -0.99
CA ILE A 133 -17.70 -8.28 -1.71
C ILE A 133 -18.80 -9.34 -1.83
N ARG A 134 -19.47 -9.70 -0.72
CA ARG A 134 -20.57 -10.68 -0.73
C ARG A 134 -21.73 -10.26 -1.63
N ASN A 135 -21.96 -8.95 -1.77
CA ASN A 135 -23.00 -8.40 -2.62
C ASN A 135 -22.52 -8.13 -4.06
N GLU A 136 -21.36 -8.65 -4.46
CA GLU A 136 -20.78 -8.47 -5.81
C GLU A 136 -20.58 -6.99 -6.21
N LYS A 137 -20.36 -6.10 -5.22
CA LYS A 137 -20.14 -4.66 -5.42
C LYS A 137 -18.67 -4.24 -5.35
N CYS A 138 -17.80 -5.13 -4.89
CA CYS A 138 -16.39 -4.88 -4.67
C CYS A 138 -15.57 -6.11 -5.01
N ASP A 139 -14.51 -5.91 -5.80
CA ASP A 139 -13.51 -6.93 -6.10
C ASP A 139 -12.15 -6.57 -5.51
N VAL A 140 -11.39 -7.59 -5.09
CA VAL A 140 -10.03 -7.42 -4.57
C VAL A 140 -9.07 -8.24 -5.43
N PHE A 141 -7.97 -7.60 -5.83
CA PHE A 141 -6.95 -8.22 -6.67
C PHE A 141 -5.57 -8.08 -6.03
N TYR A 142 -4.79 -9.16 -6.05
CA TYR A 142 -3.34 -9.01 -5.97
C TYR A 142 -2.79 -8.52 -7.31
N VAL A 143 -1.83 -7.60 -7.24
CA VAL A 143 -1.17 -7.02 -8.41
C VAL A 143 0.35 -7.02 -8.21
N ILE A 144 1.07 -7.51 -9.21
CA ILE A 144 2.53 -7.38 -9.32
C ILE A 144 2.83 -6.90 -10.75
N SER A 145 3.56 -5.79 -10.89
CA SER A 145 3.84 -5.21 -12.21
C SER A 145 5.12 -4.37 -12.17
N ASN A 146 5.80 -4.24 -13.30
CA ASN A 146 6.92 -3.31 -13.49
C ASN A 146 6.51 -2.11 -14.36
N GLU A 147 5.30 -1.59 -14.17
CA GLU A 147 4.78 -0.47 -14.96
C GLU A 147 5.72 0.74 -14.88
N ASN A 148 6.46 0.95 -15.97
CA ASN A 148 7.42 2.05 -16.08
C ASN A 148 7.02 3.08 -17.13
N ARG A 149 5.95 2.83 -17.91
CA ARG A 149 5.45 3.75 -18.95
C ARG A 149 3.93 3.66 -19.09
N ASP A 150 3.28 4.81 -19.18
CA ASP A 150 1.84 4.90 -19.44
C ASP A 150 1.52 4.56 -20.90
N GLY A 151 0.31 4.05 -21.16
CA GLY A 151 -0.17 3.78 -22.52
C GLY A 151 0.35 2.48 -23.17
N ILE A 152 1.09 1.64 -22.44
CA ILE A 152 1.54 0.34 -22.94
C ILE A 152 0.35 -0.63 -23.05
N GLN A 153 0.22 -1.27 -24.22
CA GLN A 153 -0.73 -2.37 -24.41
C GLN A 153 -0.15 -3.68 -23.90
N TYR A 154 -0.86 -4.29 -22.95
CA TYR A 154 -0.55 -5.62 -22.42
C TYR A 154 -1.44 -6.68 -23.08
N LYS A 155 -0.89 -7.86 -23.31
CA LYS A 155 -1.61 -9.04 -23.79
C LYS A 155 -1.49 -10.17 -22.78
N HIS A 156 -2.57 -10.92 -22.59
CA HIS A 156 -2.57 -12.11 -21.75
C HIS A 156 -1.67 -13.17 -22.37
N THR A 157 -0.76 -13.74 -21.57
CA THR A 157 0.22 -14.73 -22.03
C THR A 157 0.17 -16.05 -21.27
N GLY A 158 -0.40 -16.09 -20.07
CA GLY A 158 -0.42 -17.30 -19.27
C GLY A 158 -1.32 -17.24 -18.03
N SER A 159 -1.68 -18.40 -17.50
CA SER A 159 -2.43 -18.52 -16.24
C SER A 159 -1.84 -19.61 -15.37
N TYR A 160 -1.67 -19.32 -14.08
CA TYR A 160 -0.97 -20.17 -13.12
C TYR A 160 -1.82 -20.34 -11.87
N LYS A 161 -2.10 -21.58 -11.48
CA LYS A 161 -2.73 -21.88 -10.18
C LYS A 161 -1.63 -21.99 -9.13
N VAL A 162 -1.65 -21.10 -8.14
CA VAL A 162 -0.58 -20.99 -7.14
C VAL A 162 -1.15 -21.00 -5.71
N GLY A 163 -0.40 -21.62 -4.80
CA GLY A 163 -0.70 -21.69 -3.38
C GLY A 163 -1.83 -22.65 -3.03
N TRP A 164 -2.07 -22.83 -1.74
CA TRP A 164 -3.07 -23.76 -1.19
C TRP A 164 -4.51 -23.34 -1.48
N TRP A 165 -4.76 -22.04 -1.65
CA TRP A 165 -6.05 -21.52 -2.11
C TRP A 165 -6.30 -21.68 -3.60
N LYS A 166 -5.34 -22.26 -4.34
CA LYS A 166 -5.38 -22.44 -5.80
C LYS A 166 -5.73 -21.12 -6.52
N ASN A 167 -5.19 -20.02 -6.00
CA ASN A 167 -5.38 -18.68 -6.55
C ASN A 167 -4.88 -18.66 -8.00
N VAL A 168 -5.70 -18.15 -8.91
CA VAL A 168 -5.36 -18.10 -10.35
C VAL A 168 -4.70 -16.76 -10.65
N TRP A 169 -3.42 -16.80 -10.96
CA TRP A 169 -2.64 -15.66 -11.42
C TRP A 169 -2.62 -15.62 -12.94
N HIS A 170 -2.95 -14.48 -13.52
CA HIS A 170 -2.85 -14.25 -14.95
C HIS A 170 -1.66 -13.38 -15.26
N GLU A 171 -0.80 -13.86 -16.15
CA GLU A 171 0.35 -13.13 -16.69
C GLU A 171 -0.07 -12.34 -17.92
N TYR A 172 0.42 -11.12 -17.98
CA TYR A 172 0.33 -10.26 -19.15
C TYR A 172 1.71 -9.69 -19.45
N LYS A 173 2.06 -9.63 -20.73
CA LYS A 173 3.28 -9.01 -21.22
C LYS A 173 2.95 -7.93 -22.22
N ASP A 174 3.79 -6.89 -22.27
CA ASP A 174 3.70 -5.92 -23.35
C ASP A 174 4.20 -6.51 -24.68
N ILE A 175 3.99 -5.76 -25.77
CA ILE A 175 4.39 -6.20 -27.12
C ILE A 175 5.91 -6.34 -27.29
N ASN A 176 6.69 -5.63 -26.48
CA ASN A 176 8.15 -5.64 -26.54
C ASN A 176 8.79 -6.70 -25.63
N GLY A 177 8.00 -7.33 -24.74
CA GLY A 177 8.46 -8.24 -23.71
C GLY A 177 9.16 -7.57 -22.52
N GLU A 178 9.17 -6.23 -22.43
CA GLU A 178 9.86 -5.48 -21.36
C GLU A 178 8.96 -5.31 -20.12
N GLY A 179 7.68 -5.02 -20.35
CA GLY A 179 6.66 -4.87 -19.32
C GLY A 179 5.93 -6.17 -19.00
N TYR A 180 5.63 -6.38 -17.72
CA TYR A 180 4.81 -7.48 -17.22
C TYR A 180 3.77 -7.02 -16.18
N LYS A 181 2.66 -7.77 -16.12
CA LYS A 181 1.69 -7.73 -15.03
C LYS A 181 1.29 -9.14 -14.63
N TYR A 182 1.13 -9.35 -13.34
CA TYR A 182 0.52 -10.53 -12.75
C TYR A 182 -0.65 -10.08 -11.90
N ILE A 183 -1.84 -10.56 -12.24
CA ILE A 183 -3.09 -10.15 -11.60
C ILE A 183 -3.81 -11.41 -11.12
N CYS A 184 -4.22 -11.41 -9.86
CA CYS A 184 -5.00 -12.48 -9.26
C CYS A 184 -6.24 -11.90 -8.58
N ASN A 185 -7.42 -12.25 -9.06
CA ASN A 185 -8.68 -11.90 -8.40
C ASN A 185 -8.90 -12.82 -7.18
N LEU A 186 -9.24 -12.22 -6.04
CA LEU A 186 -9.38 -12.91 -4.75
C LEU A 186 -10.83 -13.09 -4.32
N THR A 187 -11.77 -12.47 -5.01
CA THR A 187 -13.17 -12.33 -4.56
C THR A 187 -14.20 -12.79 -5.57
N SER A 188 -13.88 -12.83 -6.86
CA SER A 188 -14.85 -13.20 -7.89
C SER A 188 -14.73 -14.68 -8.27
N SER A 189 -15.78 -15.46 -8.00
CA SER A 189 -15.90 -16.84 -8.47
C SER A 189 -16.46 -16.94 -9.90
N LYS A 190 -17.03 -15.86 -10.46
CA LYS A 190 -17.77 -15.86 -11.73
C LYS A 190 -17.06 -15.16 -12.90
N ASN A 191 -16.17 -14.20 -12.65
CA ASN A 191 -15.54 -13.40 -13.69
C ASN A 191 -14.02 -13.56 -13.74
N ASN A 192 -13.53 -14.80 -13.74
CA ASN A 192 -12.11 -15.06 -13.99
C ASN A 192 -11.73 -14.96 -15.48
N GLN A 193 -12.01 -13.81 -16.07
CA GLN A 193 -11.82 -13.48 -17.48
C GLN A 193 -10.59 -12.58 -17.59
N PRO A 194 -9.43 -13.10 -18.02
CA PRO A 194 -8.16 -12.36 -18.00
C PRO A 194 -8.22 -11.03 -18.77
N TYR A 195 -8.92 -11.02 -19.90
CA TYR A 195 -9.05 -9.84 -20.76
C TYR A 195 -9.85 -8.70 -20.12
N GLU A 196 -10.75 -8.99 -19.17
CA GLU A 196 -11.51 -7.95 -18.47
C GLU A 196 -10.64 -7.21 -17.44
N TYR A 197 -9.65 -7.88 -16.85
CA TYR A 197 -8.83 -7.29 -15.80
C TYR A 197 -7.99 -6.12 -16.28
N LEU A 198 -7.51 -6.14 -17.53
CA LEU A 198 -6.77 -5.03 -18.09
C LEU A 198 -7.63 -3.77 -18.25
N LYS A 199 -8.94 -3.89 -18.48
CA LYS A 199 -9.85 -2.73 -18.57
C LYS A 199 -9.97 -1.97 -17.25
N LEU A 200 -9.65 -2.62 -16.13
CA LEU A 200 -9.69 -2.01 -14.79
C LEU A 200 -8.44 -1.18 -14.49
N ASN A 201 -7.39 -1.27 -15.32
CA ASN A 201 -6.07 -0.69 -15.08
C ASN A 201 -5.50 -0.99 -13.67
N PRO A 202 -5.40 -2.28 -13.28
CA PRO A 202 -4.83 -2.68 -12.00
C PRO A 202 -3.37 -2.25 -11.91
N SER A 203 -3.05 -1.49 -10.88
CA SER A 203 -1.73 -0.91 -10.67
C SER A 203 -1.49 -0.56 -9.20
N LEU A 204 -0.24 -0.68 -8.77
CA LEU A 204 0.29 -0.13 -7.52
C LEU A 204 1.23 1.07 -7.75
N LYS A 205 1.39 1.50 -9.01
CA LYS A 205 2.35 2.52 -9.46
C LYS A 205 2.29 3.79 -8.61
N TYR A 206 1.11 4.35 -8.38
CA TYR A 206 1.00 5.58 -7.60
C TYR A 206 1.37 5.43 -6.11
N SER A 207 1.14 4.26 -5.50
CA SER A 207 1.63 4.00 -4.15
C SER A 207 3.17 3.89 -4.14
N GLU A 208 3.75 3.22 -5.14
CA GLU A 208 5.20 3.12 -5.30
C GLU A 208 5.86 4.48 -5.60
N GLU A 209 5.24 5.29 -6.46
CA GLU A 209 5.70 6.64 -6.78
C GLU A 209 5.67 7.53 -5.54
N PHE A 210 4.58 7.52 -4.76
CA PHE A 210 4.52 8.24 -3.50
C PHE A 210 5.69 7.88 -2.57
N ILE A 211 5.97 6.58 -2.40
CA ILE A 211 7.07 6.10 -1.57
C ILE A 211 8.43 6.55 -2.14
N LYS A 212 8.64 6.42 -3.45
CA LYS A 212 9.87 6.86 -4.13
C LYS A 212 10.08 8.37 -3.97
N THR A 213 9.04 9.18 -4.15
CA THR A 213 9.11 10.63 -3.94
C THR A 213 9.39 10.96 -2.47
N PHE A 214 8.73 10.29 -1.52
CA PHE A 214 9.02 10.48 -0.09
C PHE A 214 10.49 10.21 0.24
N LEU A 215 11.03 9.08 -0.21
CA LEU A 215 12.43 8.70 0.03
C LEU A 215 13.43 9.61 -0.68
N TYR A 216 13.05 10.25 -1.78
CA TYR A 216 13.85 11.29 -2.43
C TYR A 216 14.00 12.54 -1.53
N PHE A 217 12.90 13.03 -0.94
CA PHE A 217 12.93 14.18 -0.01
C PHE A 217 13.51 13.84 1.36
N PHE A 218 13.33 12.60 1.81
CA PHE A 218 13.79 12.09 3.09
C PHE A 218 14.63 10.82 2.90
N PRO A 219 15.91 10.93 2.50
CA PRO A 219 16.78 9.77 2.35
C PRO A 219 16.93 8.98 3.64
N SER A 220 17.25 7.68 3.55
CA SER A 220 17.31 6.76 4.71
C SER A 220 18.16 7.26 5.87
N LYS A 221 19.29 7.94 5.59
CA LYS A 221 20.13 8.56 6.64
C LYS A 221 19.38 9.61 7.47
N ARG A 222 18.53 10.41 6.81
CA ARG A 222 17.68 11.40 7.48
C ARG A 222 16.51 10.73 8.19
N ILE A 223 15.87 9.74 7.57
CA ILE A 223 14.81 8.97 8.24
C ILE A 223 15.35 8.37 9.53
N ASN A 224 16.49 7.68 9.51
CA ASN A 224 17.07 6.99 10.66
C ASN A 224 17.52 7.92 11.80
N SER A 225 17.66 9.22 11.56
CA SER A 225 18.02 10.18 12.60
C SER A 225 16.81 10.71 13.39
N LEU A 226 15.60 10.61 12.83
CA LEU A 226 14.36 11.09 13.44
C LEU A 226 13.86 10.15 14.54
N SER A 227 12.86 10.59 15.31
CA SER A 227 12.06 9.67 16.12
C SER A 227 10.84 9.17 15.35
N PRO A 228 10.29 7.97 15.68
CA PRO A 228 9.08 7.46 15.05
C PRO A 228 7.92 8.47 15.08
N LYS A 229 7.74 9.16 16.21
CA LYS A 229 6.75 10.24 16.38
C LYS A 229 6.91 11.36 15.36
N ILE A 230 8.15 11.82 15.15
CA ILE A 230 8.44 12.88 14.17
C ILE A 230 8.25 12.35 12.74
N LEU A 231 8.69 11.12 12.47
CA LEU A 231 8.55 10.51 11.15
C LEU A 231 7.09 10.36 10.73
N VAL A 232 6.21 9.90 11.62
CA VAL A 232 4.76 9.79 11.36
C VAL A 232 4.13 11.16 11.06
N LYS A 233 4.52 12.21 11.81
CA LYS A 233 4.08 13.58 11.51
C LYS A 233 4.56 14.07 10.15
N ILE A 234 5.82 13.81 9.81
CA ILE A 234 6.38 14.17 8.50
C ILE A 234 5.66 13.42 7.38
N LEU A 235 5.38 12.13 7.53
CA LEU A 235 4.61 11.35 6.55
C LEU A 235 3.21 11.93 6.32
N SER A 236 2.52 12.32 7.40
CA SER A 236 1.20 12.96 7.32
C SER A 236 1.23 14.32 6.61
N LEU A 237 2.22 15.18 6.93
CA LEU A 237 2.39 16.46 6.24
C LEU A 237 2.79 16.27 4.77
N PHE A 238 3.67 15.30 4.51
CA PHE A 238 4.13 15.00 3.17
C PHE A 238 3.02 14.46 2.29
N SER A 239 2.04 13.71 2.81
CA SER A 239 0.89 13.28 2.01
C SER A 239 0.02 14.45 1.55
N LYS A 240 -0.21 15.45 2.42
CA LYS A 240 -0.88 16.70 2.04
C LYS A 240 -0.08 17.44 0.96
N TYR A 241 1.22 17.63 1.18
CA TYR A 241 2.11 18.25 0.19
C TYR A 241 2.12 17.50 -1.14
N TYR A 242 2.24 16.18 -1.12
CA TYR A 242 2.21 15.35 -2.33
C TYR A 242 0.91 15.49 -3.11
N ASN A 243 -0.23 15.47 -2.41
CA ASN A 243 -1.54 15.57 -3.04
C ASN A 243 -1.78 16.94 -3.70
N TYR A 244 -1.40 18.03 -3.03
CA TYR A 244 -1.83 19.39 -3.40
C TYR A 244 -0.72 20.26 -4.04
N CYS A 245 0.56 19.95 -3.79
CA CYS A 245 1.70 20.70 -4.32
C CYS A 245 2.49 19.95 -5.38
N CYS A 246 2.68 18.63 -5.24
CA CYS A 246 3.51 17.88 -6.17
C CYS A 246 2.77 17.56 -7.46
N ILE A 247 3.47 17.77 -8.59
CA ILE A 247 3.11 17.17 -9.88
C ILE A 247 4.04 15.98 -10.08
N PRO A 248 3.53 14.73 -10.04
CA PRO A 248 4.36 13.55 -10.26
C PRO A 248 5.02 13.56 -11.64
N PRO A 249 6.14 12.83 -11.82
CA PRO A 249 6.73 12.64 -13.14
C PRO A 249 5.70 12.08 -14.13
N ASN A 250 5.67 12.61 -15.35
CA ASN A 250 4.72 12.26 -16.42
C ASN A 250 3.27 12.74 -16.22
N GLU A 251 3.01 13.57 -15.21
CA GLU A 251 1.70 14.19 -14.99
C GLU A 251 1.76 15.70 -15.27
N THR A 252 0.62 16.31 -15.56
CA THR A 252 0.49 17.77 -15.77
C THR A 252 -0.26 18.49 -14.65
N LEU A 253 -0.95 17.73 -13.80
CA LEU A 253 -1.77 18.23 -12.70
C LEU A 253 -1.30 17.58 -11.38
N THR A 254 -1.65 18.18 -10.24
CA THR A 254 -1.48 17.50 -8.96
C THR A 254 -2.49 16.39 -8.79
N ALA A 255 -2.24 15.46 -7.87
CA ALA A 255 -3.18 14.39 -7.59
C ALA A 255 -4.56 14.92 -7.10
N ALA A 256 -4.55 16.01 -6.32
CA ALA A 256 -5.76 16.70 -5.87
C ALA A 256 -6.55 17.33 -7.03
N GLN A 257 -5.87 17.87 -8.04
CA GLN A 257 -6.53 18.36 -9.25
C GLN A 257 -7.12 17.21 -10.08
N ARG A 258 -6.38 16.11 -10.25
CA ARG A 258 -6.86 14.93 -11.02
C ARG A 258 -8.09 14.27 -10.40
N ILE A 259 -8.21 14.26 -9.07
CA ILE A 259 -9.39 13.73 -8.38
C ILE A 259 -10.52 14.77 -8.20
N GLY A 260 -10.28 16.03 -8.57
CA GLY A 260 -11.29 17.09 -8.56
C GLY A 260 -11.53 17.75 -7.20
N VAL A 261 -10.66 17.55 -6.21
CA VAL A 261 -10.75 18.22 -4.89
C VAL A 261 -9.98 19.54 -4.84
N ALA A 262 -9.22 19.86 -5.90
CA ALA A 262 -8.51 21.12 -6.06
C ALA A 262 -8.70 21.69 -7.47
N LYS A 263 -8.87 23.02 -7.58
CA LYS A 263 -8.95 23.70 -8.88
C LYS A 263 -7.57 24.09 -9.44
N GLN A 264 -6.60 24.26 -8.55
CA GLN A 264 -5.24 24.69 -8.88
C GLN A 264 -4.21 23.92 -8.07
N GLN A 265 -2.95 23.98 -8.50
CA GLN A 265 -1.81 23.58 -7.68
C GLN A 265 -1.64 24.58 -6.54
N TYR A 266 -1.39 24.08 -5.33
CA TYR A 266 -1.09 24.91 -4.17
C TYR A 266 0.41 24.92 -3.91
N ASP A 267 0.91 25.97 -3.25
CA ASP A 267 2.23 25.95 -2.64
C ASP A 267 2.15 25.51 -1.16
N LEU A 268 3.30 25.27 -0.56
CA LEU A 268 3.37 24.82 0.83
C LEU A 268 2.80 25.85 1.81
N SER A 269 2.96 27.15 1.52
CA SER A 269 2.45 28.22 2.38
C SER A 269 0.92 28.24 2.40
N MET A 270 0.29 28.01 1.24
CA MET A 270 -1.17 27.93 1.12
C MET A 270 -1.72 26.76 1.93
N ILE A 271 -1.07 25.59 1.93
CA ILE A 271 -1.52 24.42 2.70
C ILE A 271 -1.34 24.64 4.19
N LEU A 272 -0.22 25.23 4.62
CA LEU A 272 0.06 25.47 6.04
C LEU A 272 -0.82 26.57 6.63
N ASN A 273 -1.29 27.52 5.82
CA ASN A 273 -2.18 28.59 6.24
C ASN A 273 -3.66 28.16 6.35
N VAL A 274 -4.02 26.96 5.88
CA VAL A 274 -5.40 26.43 5.99
C VAL A 274 -5.73 26.00 7.43
N ASP A 275 -4.74 25.84 8.31
CA ASP A 275 -4.92 25.42 9.71
C ASP A 275 -4.67 26.56 10.75
N LEU A 276 -4.89 27.84 10.42
CA LEU A 276 -4.78 28.96 11.41
C LEU A 276 -5.99 29.90 11.51
N TYR A 277 -7.10 29.62 10.83
CA TYR A 277 -8.37 30.33 11.04
C TYR A 277 -9.56 29.38 10.96
N SER A 278 -9.73 28.56 12.00
CA SER A 278 -11.04 27.97 12.33
C SER A 278 -11.23 27.87 13.84
N ASP A 279 -10.74 28.86 14.58
CA ASP A 279 -11.18 29.20 15.93
C ASP A 279 -11.06 30.72 16.08
N SER A 280 -12.01 31.46 15.50
CA SER A 280 -12.42 32.79 15.94
C SER A 280 -13.68 33.21 15.18
N GLU A 281 -14.80 33.20 15.91
CA GLU A 281 -16.00 34.04 15.76
C GLU A 281 -16.81 33.84 14.45
N GLU A 282 -18.08 33.41 14.47
CA GLU A 282 -19.23 33.77 15.32
C GLU A 282 -19.98 32.56 15.93
#